data_AF-A0A3C0L138-F1
#
_entry.id   AF-A0A3C0L138-F1
#
_cell.length_a   1.000
_cell.length_b   1.000
_cell.length_c   1.000
_cell.angle_alpha   90.00
_cell.angle_beta   90.00
_cell.angle_gamma   90.00
#
_symmetry.space_group_name_H-M   'P 1'
#
loop_
_entity.id
_entity.type
_entity.pdbx_description
1 polymer ?
#
loop_
_entity_poly.entity_id
_entity_poly.type
_entity_poly.pdbx_seq_one_letter_code
_entity_poly.pdbx_strand_id
1 'polypeptide(L)'
;GLELVRRHDIEAGRFSLIFLAAPGDLDAQIELTYNWDGDDLGTGHRNFGHLAYAVDNIYDACQRLQDHGVVINRPPRDGRMAFVRSPDNISIELLQAGEALAPQAPWDTMENIGDW
;
A
#
# COMPACT_ATOMS: atom_id res chain seq x y z
N GLY A 1 9.80 4.48 -2.83
CA GLY A 1 8.74 3.61 -2.29
C GLY A 1 9.22 3.09 -0.97
N LEU A 2 8.74 1.94 -0.52
CA LEU A 2 9.39 1.24 0.59
C LEU A 2 10.76 0.72 0.17
N GLU A 3 11.67 0.60 1.12
CA GLU A 3 13.04 0.11 0.92
C GLU A 3 13.20 -1.30 1.50
N LEU A 4 13.95 -2.15 0.81
CA LEU A 4 14.34 -3.45 1.34
C LEU A 4 15.37 -3.26 2.46
N VAL A 5 14.95 -3.52 3.69
CA VAL A 5 15.81 -3.41 4.87
C VAL A 5 16.66 -4.67 5.01
N ARG A 6 16.01 -5.85 4.93
CA ARG A 6 16.69 -7.14 5.01
C ARG A 6 15.86 -8.25 4.38
N ARG A 7 16.53 -9.31 3.96
CA ARG A 7 15.91 -10.55 3.47
C ARG A 7 16.60 -11.74 4.12
N HIS A 8 15.81 -12.73 4.52
CA HIS A 8 16.29 -14.02 4.99
C HIS A 8 15.65 -15.14 4.16
N ASP A 9 16.48 -15.96 3.52
CA ASP A 9 16.03 -17.15 2.80
C ASP A 9 16.24 -18.37 3.67
N ILE A 10 15.18 -19.12 3.93
CA ILE A 10 15.15 -20.26 4.85
C ILE A 10 14.97 -21.54 4.03
N GLU A 11 16.06 -22.02 3.42
CA GLU A 11 16.08 -23.20 2.53
C GLU A 11 15.39 -24.43 3.12
N ALA A 12 15.68 -24.75 4.39
CA ALA A 12 15.11 -25.91 5.06
C ALA A 12 13.58 -25.81 5.24
N GLY A 13 13.06 -24.59 5.34
CA GLY A 13 11.62 -24.30 5.45
C GLY A 13 10.95 -23.94 4.12
N ARG A 14 11.73 -23.68 3.07
CA ARG A 14 11.27 -23.26 1.73
C ARG A 14 10.45 -21.96 1.72
N PHE A 15 10.95 -20.94 2.41
CA PHE A 15 10.34 -19.60 2.40
C PHE A 15 11.38 -18.49 2.54
N SER A 16 10.96 -17.27 2.20
CA SER A 16 11.71 -16.04 2.40
C SER A 16 10.98 -15.10 3.36
N LEU A 17 11.71 -14.47 4.27
CA LEU A 17 11.26 -13.32 5.05
C LEU A 17 11.83 -12.04 4.43
N ILE A 18 10.98 -11.08 4.13
CA ILE A 18 11.34 -9.84 3.41
C ILE A 18 10.86 -8.67 4.26
N PHE A 19 11.79 -7.84 4.72
CA PHE A 19 11.49 -6.73 5.59
C PHE A 19 11.58 -5.42 4.81
N LEU A 20 10.48 -4.68 4.78
CA LEU A 20 10.37 -3.41 4.08
C LEU A 20 10.07 -2.28 5.07
N ALA A 21 10.56 -1.09 4.82
CA ALA A 21 10.26 0.08 5.63
C ALA A 21 10.12 1.34 4.77
N ALA A 22 9.47 2.37 5.30
CA ALA A 22 9.49 3.68 4.66
C ALA A 22 10.90 4.29 4.80
N PRO A 23 11.41 5.04 3.79
CA PRO A 23 12.70 5.69 3.89
C PRO A 23 12.77 6.58 5.13
N GLY A 24 13.78 6.38 5.97
CA GLY A 24 13.98 7.14 7.20
C GLY A 24 13.15 6.67 8.42
N ASP A 25 12.30 5.66 8.28
CA ASP A 25 11.52 5.07 9.38
C ASP A 25 11.77 3.55 9.48
N LEU A 26 12.97 3.20 9.94
CA LEU A 26 13.40 1.81 10.08
C LEU A 26 12.78 1.08 11.29
N ASP A 27 12.08 1.80 12.17
CA ASP A 27 11.45 1.22 13.35
C ASP A 27 10.08 0.60 13.01
N ALA A 28 9.39 1.13 12.00
CA ALA A 28 8.09 0.64 11.52
C ALA A 28 8.21 -0.26 10.27
N GLN A 29 8.77 -1.45 10.46
CA GLN A 29 8.95 -2.41 9.35
C GLN A 29 7.72 -3.30 9.14
N ILE A 30 7.45 -3.61 7.87
CA ILE A 30 6.58 -4.73 7.52
C ILE A 30 7.44 -5.94 7.14
N GLU A 31 7.14 -7.09 7.74
CA GLU A 31 7.67 -8.39 7.37
C GLU A 31 6.69 -9.09 6.44
N LEU A 32 7.14 -9.43 5.23
CA LEU A 32 6.41 -10.27 4.29
C LEU A 32 7.03 -11.67 4.30
N THR A 33 6.18 -12.70 4.37
CA THR A 33 6.61 -14.10 4.18
C THR A 33 6.22 -14.55 2.79
N TYR A 34 7.19 -15.05 2.03
CA TYR A 34 6.96 -15.65 0.73
C TYR A 34 7.31 -17.14 0.78
N ASN A 35 6.30 -18.01 0.79
CA ASN A 35 6.48 -19.46 0.71
C ASN A 35 6.74 -19.87 -0.75
N TRP A 36 7.85 -20.56 -1.00
CA TRP A 36 8.34 -20.83 -2.35
C TRP A 36 7.52 -21.85 -3.12
N ASP A 37 6.84 -22.73 -2.39
CA ASP A 37 5.94 -23.72 -2.94
C ASP A 37 4.52 -23.17 -3.17
N GLY A 38 4.29 -21.90 -2.80
CA GLY A 38 3.02 -21.21 -2.87
C GLY A 38 2.08 -21.55 -1.71
N ASP A 39 1.14 -20.65 -1.43
CA ASP A 39 0.10 -20.83 -0.43
C ASP A 39 -1.27 -20.47 -1.01
N ASP A 40 -2.31 -21.16 -0.52
CA ASP A 40 -3.69 -20.70 -0.70
C ASP A 40 -4.01 -19.65 0.37
N LEU A 41 -3.74 -18.38 0.05
CA LEU A 41 -4.01 -17.25 0.94
C LEU A 41 -5.50 -16.86 0.98
N GLY A 42 -6.35 -17.48 0.15
CA GLY A 42 -7.73 -17.06 -0.05
C GLY A 42 -7.84 -15.62 -0.58
N THR A 43 -9.02 -15.02 -0.41
CA THR A 43 -9.32 -13.66 -0.89
C THR A 43 -9.61 -12.66 0.23
N GLY A 44 -9.61 -13.12 1.48
CA GLY A 44 -10.06 -12.37 2.64
C GLY A 44 -8.98 -11.45 3.21
N HIS A 45 -9.26 -10.15 3.23
CA HIS A 45 -8.37 -9.10 3.75
C HIS A 45 -9.00 -8.29 4.91
N ARG A 46 -10.33 -8.37 5.08
CA ARG A 46 -11.08 -7.48 6.00
C ARG A 46 -10.70 -7.61 7.47
N ASN A 47 -10.20 -8.77 7.90
CA ASN A 47 -9.88 -9.01 9.32
C ASN A 47 -8.66 -8.20 9.79
N PHE A 48 -7.81 -7.75 8.87
CA PHE A 48 -6.60 -6.99 9.18
C PHE A 48 -6.83 -5.47 9.16
N GLY A 49 -7.92 -4.99 8.54
CA GLY A 49 -8.11 -3.57 8.31
C GLY A 49 -7.23 -3.08 7.16
N HIS A 50 -6.10 -2.43 7.45
CA HIS A 50 -5.17 -1.88 6.46
C HIS A 50 -3.81 -1.52 7.07
N LEU A 51 -2.83 -1.23 6.21
CA LEU A 51 -1.62 -0.48 6.56
C LEU A 51 -1.77 0.96 6.09
N ALA A 52 -1.18 1.91 6.80
CA ALA A 52 -1.20 3.31 6.43
C ALA A 52 0.21 3.87 6.24
N TYR A 53 0.40 4.67 5.19
CA TYR A 53 1.64 5.40 4.95
C TYR A 53 1.35 6.87 4.67
N ALA A 54 2.13 7.75 5.28
CA ALA A 54 2.13 9.16 4.92
C ALA A 54 2.94 9.38 3.63
N VAL A 55 2.48 10.30 2.79
CA VAL A 55 3.14 10.71 1.55
C VAL A 55 3.21 12.23 1.47
N ASP A 56 4.28 12.75 0.88
CA ASP A 56 4.52 14.21 0.80
C ASP A 56 3.49 14.94 -0.06
N ASN A 57 3.03 14.29 -1.14
CA ASN A 57 1.94 14.78 -1.98
C ASN A 57 1.07 13.60 -2.41
N ILE A 58 -0.17 13.58 -1.94
CA ILE A 58 -1.09 12.48 -2.18
C ILE A 58 -1.53 12.37 -3.64
N TYR A 59 -1.65 13.49 -4.36
CA TYR A 59 -2.01 13.47 -5.78
C TYR A 59 -0.89 12.90 -6.63
N ASP A 60 0.35 13.32 -6.40
CA ASP A 60 1.52 12.78 -7.11
C ASP A 60 1.72 11.28 -6.79
N ALA A 61 1.53 10.89 -5.54
CA ALA A 61 1.59 9.49 -5.13
C ALA A 61 0.52 8.64 -5.82
N CYS A 62 -0.73 9.11 -5.86
CA CYS A 62 -1.83 8.42 -6.54
C CYS A 62 -1.59 8.37 -8.05
N GLN A 63 -1.16 9.46 -8.68
CA GLN A 63 -0.85 9.49 -10.11
C GLN A 63 0.24 8.47 -10.45
N ARG A 64 1.34 8.47 -9.70
CA ARG A 64 2.43 7.51 -9.92
C ARG A 64 1.95 6.07 -9.81
N LEU A 65 1.10 5.76 -8.83
CA LEU A 65 0.53 4.41 -8.69
C LEU A 65 -0.36 4.04 -9.89
N GLN A 66 -1.22 4.96 -10.32
CA GLN A 66 -2.09 4.79 -11.47
C GLN A 66 -1.31 4.57 -12.77
N ASP A 67 -0.22 5.33 -12.96
CA ASP A 67 0.71 5.18 -14.11
C ASP A 67 1.38 3.80 -14.14
N HIS A 68 1.50 3.12 -12.99
CA HIS A 68 2.01 1.76 -12.86
C HIS A 68 0.91 0.69 -12.86
N GLY A 69 -0.32 1.06 -13.25
CA GLY A 69 -1.45 0.13 -13.37
C GLY A 69 -2.12 -0.22 -12.04
N VAL A 70 -1.82 0.49 -10.95
CA VAL A 70 -2.50 0.29 -9.67
C VAL A 70 -3.84 1.03 -9.69
N VAL A 71 -4.91 0.31 -9.39
CA VAL A 71 -6.24 0.91 -9.23
C VAL A 71 -6.24 1.74 -7.95
N ILE A 72 -6.59 3.01 -8.08
CA ILE A 72 -6.92 3.85 -6.93
C ILE A 72 -8.33 3.52 -6.51
N ASN A 73 -8.48 2.60 -5.55
CA ASN A 73 -9.78 2.21 -5.04
C ASN A 73 -10.52 3.45 -4.56
N ARG A 74 -9.95 4.19 -3.59
CA ARG A 74 -10.51 5.46 -3.05
C ARG A 74 -9.65 6.61 -3.53
N PRO A 75 -10.12 7.39 -4.50
CA PRO A 75 -9.46 8.63 -4.90
C PRO A 75 -9.36 9.63 -3.72
N PRO A 76 -8.28 10.44 -3.66
CA PRO A 76 -8.10 11.48 -2.65
C PRO A 76 -8.99 12.71 -2.88
N ARG A 77 -10.31 12.51 -2.88
CA ARG A 77 -11.32 13.55 -3.12
C ARG A 77 -11.20 14.72 -2.14
N ASP A 78 -10.84 14.41 -0.90
CA ASP A 78 -10.66 15.35 0.21
C ASP A 78 -9.24 15.94 0.27
N GLY A 79 -8.35 15.57 -0.66
CA GLY A 79 -6.94 15.95 -0.63
C GLY A 79 -6.17 15.41 0.58
N ARG A 80 -6.75 14.45 1.32
CA ARG A 80 -6.18 13.91 2.55
C ARG A 80 -5.85 12.43 2.45
N MET A 81 -6.76 11.63 1.90
CA MET A 81 -6.71 10.18 2.07
C MET A 81 -7.04 9.45 0.78
N ALA A 82 -6.31 8.39 0.47
CA ALA A 82 -6.60 7.49 -0.64
C ALA A 82 -6.44 6.03 -0.20
N PHE A 83 -7.08 5.11 -0.92
CA PHE A 83 -6.88 3.67 -0.73
C PHE A 83 -6.50 3.01 -2.03
N VAL A 84 -5.55 2.09 -1.94
CA VAL A 84 -5.18 1.12 -2.97
C VAL A 84 -5.16 -0.27 -2.35
N ARG A 85 -4.97 -1.30 -3.17
CA ARG A 85 -4.74 -2.67 -2.70
C ARG A 85 -3.43 -3.23 -3.21
N SER A 86 -2.79 -4.05 -2.37
CA SER A 86 -1.68 -4.90 -2.82
C SER A 86 -2.19 -6.02 -3.75
N PRO A 87 -1.29 -6.71 -4.47
CA PRO A 87 -1.66 -7.90 -5.25
C PRO A 87 -2.35 -9.00 -4.43
N ASP A 88 -2.02 -9.11 -3.13
CA ASP A 88 -2.62 -10.06 -2.19
C ASP A 88 -3.87 -9.49 -1.50
N ASN A 89 -4.48 -8.45 -2.10
CA ASN A 89 -5.72 -7.83 -1.67
C ASN A 89 -5.67 -7.10 -0.32
N ILE A 90 -4.48 -6.83 0.23
CA ILE A 90 -4.32 -6.06 1.48
C ILE A 90 -4.58 -4.58 1.17
N SER A 91 -5.49 -3.98 1.94
CA SER A 91 -5.80 -2.55 1.84
C SER A 91 -4.63 -1.71 2.33
N ILE A 92 -4.23 -0.72 1.53
CA ILE A 92 -3.19 0.26 1.87
C ILE A 92 -3.80 1.65 1.80
N GLU A 93 -3.78 2.34 2.94
CA GLU A 93 -4.16 3.74 3.07
C GLU A 93 -2.95 4.63 2.79
N LEU A 94 -3.15 5.65 1.95
CA LEU A 94 -2.20 6.73 1.75
C LEU A 94 -2.77 7.99 2.39
N LEU A 95 -1.96 8.66 3.20
CA LEU A 95 -2.33 9.90 3.88
C LEU A 95 -1.39 11.02 3.44
N GLN A 96 -1.96 12.17 3.10
CA GLN A 96 -1.18 13.39 2.90
C GLN A 96 -0.43 13.72 4.21
N ALA A 97 0.88 13.91 4.14
CA ALA A 97 1.64 14.43 5.27
C ALA A 97 1.27 15.90 5.55
N GLY A 98 1.14 16.29 6.81
CA GLY A 98 0.73 17.65 7.20
C GLY A 98 -0.78 17.85 7.12
N GLU A 99 -1.24 18.93 6.49
CA GLU A 99 -2.66 19.25 6.29
C GLU A 99 -3.20 18.63 4.99
N ALA A 100 -4.53 18.58 4.85
CA ALA A 100 -5.16 18.18 3.58
C ALA A 100 -4.83 19.20 2.47
N LEU A 101 -4.58 18.71 1.26
CA LEU A 101 -4.49 19.55 0.07
C LEU A 101 -5.89 20.01 -0.35
N ALA A 102 -5.98 21.12 -1.09
CA ALA A 102 -7.26 21.55 -1.66
C ALA A 102 -7.75 20.50 -2.68
N PRO A 103 -9.06 20.17 -2.70
CA PRO A 103 -9.63 19.27 -3.69
C PRO A 103 -9.23 19.64 -5.12
N GLN A 104 -8.81 18.66 -5.91
CA GLN A 104 -8.27 18.86 -7.25
C GLN A 104 -8.84 17.82 -8.24
N ALA A 105 -9.19 18.27 -9.44
CA ALA A 105 -9.51 17.40 -10.56
C ALA A 105 -8.26 16.61 -11.05
N PRO A 106 -8.41 15.34 -11.50
CA PRO A 106 -9.67 14.61 -11.62
C PRO A 106 -10.13 13.96 -10.29
N TRP A 107 -9.31 13.98 -9.24
CA TRP A 107 -9.50 13.19 -8.03
C TRP A 107 -10.78 13.48 -7.29
N ASP A 108 -11.19 14.75 -7.24
CA ASP A 108 -12.39 15.25 -6.55
C ASP A 108 -13.72 14.64 -7.04
N THR A 109 -13.75 14.17 -8.28
CA THR A 109 -14.96 13.62 -8.93
C THR A 109 -14.90 12.13 -9.20
N MET A 110 -13.73 11.50 -9.06
CA MET A 110 -13.59 10.07 -9.29
C MET A 110 -14.37 9.26 -8.24
N GLU A 111 -15.13 8.27 -8.71
CA GLU A 111 -15.87 7.35 -7.85
C GLU A 111 -14.95 6.28 -7.23
N ASN A 112 -15.50 5.61 -6.23
CA ASN A 112 -14.90 4.47 -5.60
C ASN A 112 -14.89 3.26 -6.56
N ILE A 113 -13.77 2.56 -6.69
CA ILE A 113 -13.64 1.33 -7.49
C ILE A 113 -13.36 0.12 -6.61
N GLY A 114 -14.14 -0.95 -6.78
CA GLY A 114 -13.98 -2.22 -6.07
C GLY A 114 -14.68 -2.27 -4.71
N ASP A 115 -14.26 -3.21 -3.86
CA ASP A 115 -14.84 -3.43 -2.53
C ASP A 115 -14.12 -2.61 -1.44
N TRP A 116 -14.83 -2.39 -0.33
CA TRP A 116 -14.43 -1.54 0.80
C TRP A 116 -14.73 -2.25 2.10
#